data_AF-A0A9E3TU89-F1
#
_entry.id   AF-A0A9E3TU89-F1
#
_cell.length_a   1.000
_cell.length_b   1.000
_cell.length_c   1.000
_cell.angle_alpha   90.00
_cell.angle_beta   90.00
_cell.angle_gamma   90.00
#
_symmetry.space_group_name_H-M   'P 1'
#
loop_
_entity.id
_entity.type
_entity.pdbx_description
1 polymer ?
#
loop_
_entity_poly.entity_id
_entity_poly.type
_entity_poly.pdbx_seq_one_letter_code
_entity_poly.pdbx_strand_id
1 'polypeptide(L)'
;MTRVDGSQNASLSQLRSSDYTNHVNRYDVDGDGKVNSRDVQSLVNNIEEDGIYHPSFVGPRPRTYWDTNGDAELTPIDVLLVLNEIARSNAEAVSTDVQFRLELTDPTGTPVDSLRVGDDFLLNVFVRDNRERSQGVFAAYTDVIFDPAIAMPTSAPEYGDTFPNQRSGDASARGLINELGGVGATSQVTSGEQLLATVQLRATSAGYIRFASSMADVRPDHVILLHGEDDAIGNDRVNYGAISISVFGKDLD
;
A
#
# COMPACT_ATOMS: atom_id res chain seq x y z
N MET A 1 -24.95 -29.67 55.80
CA MET A 1 -23.75 -28.91 55.43
C MET A 1 -23.45 -29.24 53.98
N THR A 2 -23.92 -28.40 53.06
CA THR A 2 -23.69 -28.61 51.62
C THR A 2 -23.33 -27.27 51.00
N ARG A 3 -22.21 -27.32 50.26
CA ARG A 3 -21.40 -26.24 49.71
C ARG A 3 -22.18 -25.17 48.96
N VAL A 4 -21.76 -23.93 49.19
CA VAL A 4 -21.97 -22.76 48.33
C VAL A 4 -21.11 -22.96 47.07
N ASP A 5 -21.72 -22.95 45.88
CA ASP A 5 -20.99 -22.97 44.61
C ASP A 5 -21.04 -21.56 43.98
N GLY A 6 -19.93 -20.85 44.11
CA GLY A 6 -19.69 -19.53 43.54
C GLY A 6 -19.03 -19.67 42.17
N SER A 7 -19.82 -19.94 41.14
CA SER A 7 -19.32 -20.12 39.77
C SER A 7 -20.31 -19.71 38.66
N GLN A 8 -21.16 -18.70 38.89
CA GLN A 8 -22.15 -18.27 37.86
C GLN A 8 -22.08 -16.80 37.43
N ASN A 9 -21.13 -16.00 37.93
CA ASN A 9 -21.05 -14.56 37.58
C ASN A 9 -20.04 -14.21 36.48
N ALA A 10 -19.35 -15.18 35.87
CA ALA A 10 -18.34 -14.91 34.84
C ALA A 10 -18.86 -14.98 33.39
N SER A 11 -20.16 -15.21 33.16
CA SER A 11 -20.67 -15.52 31.80
C SER A 11 -21.75 -14.58 31.26
N LEU A 12 -22.18 -13.56 32.00
CA LEU A 12 -23.26 -12.66 31.55
C LEU A 12 -22.76 -11.33 30.93
N SER A 13 -21.49 -10.98 31.12
CA SER A 13 -20.88 -9.76 30.57
C SER A 13 -20.24 -9.97 29.19
N GLN A 14 -19.55 -11.10 28.98
CA GLN A 14 -18.90 -11.42 27.69
C GLN A 14 -19.89 -11.85 26.59
N LEU A 15 -21.11 -12.27 26.95
CA LEU A 15 -22.15 -12.66 25.99
C LEU A 15 -22.97 -11.47 25.46
N ARG A 16 -22.73 -10.23 25.94
CA ARG A 16 -23.52 -9.05 25.57
C ARG A 16 -22.86 -8.13 24.53
N SER A 17 -21.53 -8.17 24.36
CA SER A 17 -20.85 -7.38 23.32
C SER A 17 -21.14 -7.91 21.92
N SER A 18 -21.35 -9.23 21.77
CA SER A 18 -21.50 -9.84 20.45
C SER A 18 -22.82 -9.52 19.76
N ASP A 19 -23.89 -9.13 20.46
CA ASP A 19 -25.18 -8.91 19.79
C ASP A 19 -25.24 -7.63 18.93
N TYR A 20 -24.25 -6.73 19.08
CA TYR A 20 -24.20 -5.41 18.44
C TYR A 20 -23.01 -5.24 17.48
N THR A 21 -22.19 -6.29 17.31
CA THR A 21 -21.17 -6.38 16.27
C THR A 21 -21.66 -7.32 15.17
N ASN A 22 -21.53 -6.92 13.91
CA ASN A 22 -21.86 -7.81 12.80
C ASN A 22 -20.77 -8.89 12.68
N HIS A 23 -21.09 -10.14 13.00
CA HIS A 23 -20.15 -11.26 12.94
C HIS A 23 -19.82 -11.72 11.52
N VAL A 24 -20.65 -11.37 10.54
CA VAL A 24 -20.40 -11.70 9.13
C VAL A 24 -19.42 -10.69 8.55
N ASN A 25 -19.71 -9.41 8.76
CA ASN A 25 -18.86 -8.31 8.35
C ASN A 25 -19.04 -7.14 9.31
N ARG A 26 -18.09 -6.96 10.24
CA ARG A 26 -18.19 -5.95 11.29
C ARG A 26 -18.35 -4.50 10.78
N TYR A 27 -17.99 -4.23 9.53
CA TYR A 27 -18.09 -2.89 8.92
C TYR A 27 -19.44 -2.65 8.23
N ASP A 28 -20.22 -3.69 7.97
CA ASP A 28 -21.61 -3.62 7.50
C ASP A 28 -22.51 -3.46 8.73
N VAL A 29 -22.68 -2.23 9.17
CA VAL A 29 -23.36 -1.94 10.44
C VAL A 29 -24.88 -1.98 10.25
N ASP A 30 -25.39 -1.68 9.06
CA ASP A 30 -26.84 -1.72 8.81
C ASP A 30 -27.35 -3.08 8.33
N GLY A 31 -26.44 -4.03 8.08
CA GLY A 31 -26.72 -5.42 7.78
C GLY A 31 -27.25 -5.63 6.36
N ASP A 32 -27.04 -4.67 5.45
CA ASP A 32 -27.51 -4.73 4.06
C ASP A 32 -26.60 -5.57 3.15
N GLY A 33 -25.48 -6.06 3.68
CA GLY A 33 -24.49 -6.87 2.98
C GLY A 33 -23.44 -6.07 2.23
N LYS A 34 -23.41 -4.74 2.36
CA LYS A 34 -22.42 -3.84 1.76
C LYS A 34 -21.79 -2.98 2.84
N VAL A 35 -20.59 -2.48 2.54
CA VAL A 35 -19.92 -1.47 3.36
C VAL A 35 -19.88 -0.19 2.55
N ASN A 36 -20.66 0.82 2.94
CA ASN A 36 -20.83 2.06 2.22
C ASN A 36 -21.17 3.25 3.14
N SER A 37 -21.36 4.44 2.58
CA SER A 37 -21.61 5.66 3.37
C SER A 37 -22.84 5.57 4.27
N ARG A 38 -23.79 4.67 3.99
CA ARG A 38 -24.96 4.42 4.82
C ARG A 38 -24.60 3.82 6.17
N ASP A 39 -23.57 2.97 6.21
CA ASP A 39 -23.04 2.41 7.45
C ASP A 39 -22.48 3.52 8.34
N VAL A 40 -21.66 4.39 7.75
CA VAL A 40 -21.10 5.56 8.43
C VAL A 40 -22.21 6.48 8.94
N GLN A 41 -23.21 6.79 8.10
CA GLN A 41 -24.31 7.67 8.48
C GLN A 41 -25.13 7.08 9.63
N SER A 42 -25.31 5.76 9.69
CA SER A 42 -25.97 5.07 10.79
C SER A 42 -25.24 5.34 12.12
N LEU A 43 -23.91 5.18 12.14
CA LEU A 43 -23.11 5.41 13.34
C LEU A 43 -23.12 6.89 13.76
N VAL A 44 -22.90 7.81 12.81
CA VAL A 44 -22.86 9.26 13.10
C VAL A 44 -24.20 9.74 13.64
N ASN A 45 -25.33 9.34 13.04
CA ASN A 45 -26.65 9.72 13.53
C ASN A 45 -26.87 9.28 14.98
N ASN A 46 -26.46 8.06 15.35
CA ASN A 46 -26.66 7.55 16.71
C ASN A 46 -25.72 8.22 17.73
N ILE A 47 -24.48 8.56 17.33
CA ILE A 47 -23.58 9.35 18.17
C ILE A 47 -24.11 10.77 18.39
N GLU A 48 -24.68 11.39 17.36
CA GLU A 48 -25.23 12.75 17.43
C GLU A 48 -26.56 12.81 18.21
N GLU A 49 -27.40 11.78 18.12
CA GLU A 49 -28.71 11.72 18.80
C GLU A 49 -28.57 11.38 20.29
N ASP A 50 -27.68 10.45 20.65
CA ASP A 50 -27.56 9.90 22.02
C ASP A 50 -26.25 10.28 22.75
N GLY A 51 -25.29 10.92 22.07
CA GLY A 51 -23.95 11.23 22.57
C GLY A 51 -22.96 10.06 22.48
N ILE A 52 -21.80 10.16 23.15
CA ILE A 52 -20.92 8.98 23.36
C ILE A 52 -21.68 8.05 24.31
N TYR A 53 -22.23 6.99 23.74
CA TYR A 53 -23.17 6.12 24.43
C TYR A 53 -22.44 4.88 24.95
N HIS A 54 -22.56 4.65 26.26
CA HIS A 54 -22.39 3.32 26.84
C HIS A 54 -23.77 2.68 26.82
N PRO A 55 -24.09 1.75 25.91
CA PRO A 55 -25.35 1.07 26.00
C PRO A 55 -25.35 0.34 27.34
N SER A 56 -26.28 0.70 28.22
CA SER A 56 -26.73 -0.29 29.19
C SER A 56 -27.45 -1.35 28.37
N PHE A 57 -26.69 -2.35 27.89
CA PHE A 57 -27.06 -3.42 26.95
C PHE A 57 -28.19 -4.29 27.50
N VAL A 58 -29.39 -3.75 27.55
CA VAL A 58 -30.60 -4.37 28.08
C VAL A 58 -31.73 -4.12 27.09
N GLY A 59 -31.78 -4.92 26.02
CA GLY A 59 -32.85 -4.85 25.05
C GLY A 59 -32.72 -5.93 23.97
N PRO A 60 -33.83 -6.40 23.37
CA PRO A 60 -33.81 -7.38 22.30
C PRO A 60 -33.03 -6.84 21.09
N ARG A 61 -32.31 -7.75 20.42
CA ARG A 61 -31.39 -7.51 19.29
C ARG A 61 -31.78 -6.29 18.44
N PRO A 62 -30.93 -5.25 18.34
CA PRO A 62 -31.18 -4.16 17.42
C PRO A 62 -31.13 -4.70 15.99
N ARG A 63 -31.73 -3.96 15.06
CA ARG A 63 -31.60 -4.23 13.62
C ARG A 63 -30.26 -3.78 13.04
N THR A 64 -29.36 -3.25 13.87
CA THR A 64 -28.17 -2.50 13.45
C THR A 64 -27.02 -2.77 14.41
N TYR A 65 -25.83 -2.98 13.87
CA TYR A 65 -24.60 -3.41 14.54
C TYR A 65 -23.66 -2.21 14.73
N TRP A 66 -23.94 -1.38 15.73
CA TRP A 66 -23.20 -0.12 15.91
C TRP A 66 -21.78 -0.28 16.47
N ASP A 67 -21.47 -1.42 17.09
CA ASP A 67 -20.16 -1.68 17.71
C ASP A 67 -19.26 -2.39 16.69
N THR A 68 -18.41 -1.61 16.02
CA THR A 68 -17.53 -2.09 14.94
C THR A 68 -16.26 -2.72 15.50
N ASN A 69 -15.76 -2.24 16.64
CA ASN A 69 -14.52 -2.73 17.25
C ASN A 69 -14.73 -3.86 18.27
N GLY A 70 -15.98 -4.10 18.70
CA GLY A 70 -16.40 -5.13 19.65
C GLY A 70 -16.15 -4.78 21.12
N ASP A 71 -15.89 -3.52 21.45
CA ASP A 71 -15.55 -3.06 22.80
C ASP A 71 -16.76 -2.71 23.68
N ALA A 72 -17.97 -2.87 23.12
CA ALA A 72 -19.24 -2.56 23.75
C ALA A 72 -19.43 -1.05 24.02
N GLU A 73 -18.83 -0.19 23.20
CA GLU A 73 -19.10 1.25 23.18
C GLU A 73 -19.40 1.71 21.74
N LEU A 74 -20.30 2.68 21.57
CA LEU A 74 -20.47 3.38 20.29
C LEU A 74 -19.70 4.70 20.38
N THR A 75 -18.58 4.78 19.68
CA THR A 75 -17.66 5.91 19.73
C THR A 75 -17.26 6.38 18.33
N PRO A 76 -16.59 7.54 18.20
CA PRO A 76 -15.98 7.92 16.92
C PRO A 76 -14.98 6.91 16.36
N ILE A 77 -14.46 5.97 17.17
CA ILE A 77 -13.57 4.91 16.69
C ILE A 77 -14.34 3.94 15.77
N ASP A 78 -15.58 3.61 16.10
CA ASP A 78 -16.43 2.75 15.26
C ASP A 78 -16.66 3.36 13.88
N VAL A 79 -16.95 4.67 13.86
CA VAL A 79 -17.09 5.46 12.62
C VAL A 79 -15.80 5.41 11.80
N LEU A 80 -14.66 5.62 12.45
CA LEU A 80 -13.36 5.66 11.79
C LEU A 80 -13.00 4.30 11.18
N LEU A 81 -13.37 3.20 11.82
CA LEU A 81 -13.13 1.86 11.28
C LEU A 81 -13.89 1.60 9.98
N VAL A 82 -15.18 1.97 9.92
CA VAL A 82 -15.99 1.84 8.70
C VAL A 82 -15.47 2.76 7.59
N LEU A 83 -15.11 4.01 7.91
CA LEU A 83 -14.53 4.94 6.94
C LEU A 83 -13.22 4.43 6.33
N ASN A 84 -12.34 3.88 7.17
CA ASN A 84 -11.09 3.28 6.71
C ASN A 84 -11.33 2.07 5.81
N GLU A 85 -12.34 1.25 6.10
CA GLU A 85 -12.71 0.12 5.25
C GLU A 85 -13.25 0.60 3.89
N ILE A 86 -14.16 1.58 3.86
CA ILE A 86 -14.66 2.15 2.59
C ILE A 86 -13.51 2.72 1.75
N ALA A 87 -12.59 3.46 2.39
CA ALA A 87 -11.42 4.00 1.71
C ALA A 87 -10.53 2.89 1.14
N ARG A 88 -10.32 1.81 1.90
CA ARG A 88 -9.57 0.63 1.47
C ARG A 88 -10.25 -0.07 0.29
N SER A 89 -11.54 -0.38 0.39
CA SER A 89 -12.28 -1.05 -0.68
C SER A 89 -12.34 -0.21 -1.95
N ASN A 90 -12.45 1.12 -1.83
CA ASN A 90 -12.38 2.03 -2.97
C ASN A 90 -10.98 2.07 -3.60
N ALA A 91 -9.92 2.06 -2.79
CA ALA A 91 -8.56 1.98 -3.30
C ALA A 91 -8.29 0.64 -4.02
N GLU A 92 -8.85 -0.46 -3.52
CA GLU A 92 -8.81 -1.77 -4.18
C GLU A 92 -9.66 -1.82 -5.46
N ALA A 93 -10.75 -1.04 -5.53
CA ALA A 93 -11.62 -0.94 -6.72
C ALA A 93 -11.04 -0.08 -7.85
N VAL A 94 -10.04 0.76 -7.60
CA VAL A 94 -9.25 1.44 -8.64
C VAL A 94 -8.12 0.50 -9.07
N SER A 95 -8.46 -0.53 -9.86
CA SER A 95 -7.46 -1.39 -10.49
C SER A 95 -6.73 -0.62 -11.58
N THR A 96 -5.46 -0.28 -11.33
CA THR A 96 -4.56 0.29 -12.33
C THR A 96 -4.03 -0.83 -13.21
N ASP A 97 -3.97 -0.63 -14.53
CA ASP A 97 -3.44 -1.63 -15.46
C ASP A 97 -1.94 -1.87 -15.31
N VAL A 98 -1.20 -0.88 -14.81
CA VAL A 98 0.25 -0.98 -14.59
C VAL A 98 0.59 -0.59 -13.18
N GLN A 99 1.54 -1.30 -12.58
CA GLN A 99 2.08 -0.97 -11.26
C GLN A 99 3.60 -0.97 -11.29
N PHE A 100 4.18 0.11 -10.77
CA PHE A 100 5.57 0.16 -10.35
C PHE A 100 5.68 -0.20 -8.88
N ARG A 101 6.66 -1.03 -8.52
CA ARG A 101 7.03 -1.32 -7.14
C ARG A 101 8.51 -1.05 -6.94
N LEU A 102 8.84 -0.41 -5.83
CA LEU A 102 10.22 -0.15 -5.43
C LEU A 102 10.58 -1.06 -4.26
N GLU A 103 11.79 -1.57 -4.27
CA GLU A 103 12.36 -2.40 -3.21
C GLU A 103 13.77 -1.95 -2.90
N LEU A 104 14.13 -1.97 -1.62
CA LEU A 104 15.49 -1.70 -1.17
C LEU A 104 16.11 -3.00 -0.68
N THR A 105 17.29 -3.33 -1.20
CA THR A 105 18.07 -4.49 -0.75
C THR A 105 19.50 -4.08 -0.43
N ASP A 106 20.21 -4.93 0.30
CA ASP A 106 21.66 -4.85 0.36
C ASP A 106 22.28 -5.25 -1.01
N PRO A 107 23.61 -5.10 -1.22
CA PRO A 107 24.28 -5.48 -2.47
C PRO A 107 24.24 -6.99 -2.77
N THR A 108 23.81 -7.82 -1.82
CA THR A 108 23.63 -9.27 -2.02
C THR A 108 22.20 -9.63 -2.46
N GLY A 109 21.30 -8.65 -2.49
CA GLY A 109 19.89 -8.83 -2.87
C GLY A 109 18.96 -9.14 -1.70
N THR A 110 19.42 -9.02 -0.45
CA THR A 110 18.57 -9.24 0.73
C THR A 110 17.78 -7.96 1.06
N PRO A 111 16.44 -8.01 1.21
CA PRO A 111 15.66 -6.84 1.60
C PRO A 111 16.17 -6.19 2.90
N VAL A 112 16.16 -4.86 2.95
CA VAL A 112 16.59 -4.09 4.12
C VAL A 112 15.44 -3.29 4.73
N ASP A 113 15.31 -3.35 6.05
CA ASP A 113 14.30 -2.58 6.81
C ASP A 113 14.89 -1.29 7.42
N SER A 114 16.21 -1.16 7.44
CA SER A 114 16.93 0.05 7.83
C SER A 114 18.33 0.09 7.22
N LEU A 115 18.92 1.29 7.19
CA LEU A 115 20.28 1.52 6.70
C LEU A 115 21.09 2.29 7.76
N ARG A 116 22.40 2.34 7.56
CA ARG A 116 23.33 3.24 8.27
C ARG A 116 24.05 4.16 7.29
N VAL A 117 24.48 5.31 7.79
CA VAL A 117 25.32 6.22 7.00
C VAL A 117 26.59 5.49 6.55
N GLY A 118 26.82 5.49 5.24
CA GLY A 118 27.94 4.82 4.58
C GLY A 118 27.57 3.49 3.92
N ASP A 119 26.38 2.93 4.21
CA ASP A 119 25.94 1.69 3.58
C ASP A 119 25.72 1.89 2.08
N ASP A 120 26.19 0.93 1.29
CA ASP A 120 25.76 0.73 -0.10
C ASP A 120 24.52 -0.16 -0.10
N PHE A 121 23.53 0.20 -0.90
CA PHE A 121 22.27 -0.53 -1.05
C PHE A 121 21.79 -0.43 -2.49
N LEU A 122 20.85 -1.29 -2.86
CA LEU A 122 20.26 -1.33 -4.19
C LEU A 122 18.83 -0.83 -4.11
N LEU A 123 18.46 0.05 -5.03
CA LEU A 123 17.07 0.33 -5.37
C LEU A 123 16.69 -0.54 -6.57
N ASN A 124 15.79 -1.50 -6.36
CA ASN A 124 15.20 -2.29 -7.41
C ASN A 124 13.84 -1.72 -7.79
N VAL A 125 13.64 -1.45 -9.08
CA VAL A 125 12.38 -0.97 -9.64
C VAL A 125 11.76 -2.10 -10.45
N PHE A 126 10.58 -2.53 -10.03
CA PHE A 126 9.79 -3.56 -10.69
C PHE A 126 8.59 -2.94 -11.38
N VAL A 127 8.14 -3.56 -12.47
CA VAL A 127 6.92 -3.18 -13.18
C VAL A 127 6.06 -4.41 -13.46
N ARG A 128 4.75 -4.24 -13.45
CA ARG A 128 3.78 -5.32 -13.68
C ARG A 128 2.58 -4.85 -14.48
N ASP A 129 2.12 -5.71 -15.38
CA ASP A 129 0.79 -5.64 -16.01
C ASP A 129 -0.25 -6.30 -15.07
N ASN A 130 -1.15 -5.48 -14.54
CA ASN A 130 -2.18 -5.86 -13.56
C ASN A 130 -3.54 -6.17 -14.19
N ARG A 131 -3.65 -6.13 -15.53
CA ARG A 131 -4.88 -6.53 -16.23
C ARG A 131 -5.21 -7.98 -15.94
N GLU A 132 -6.51 -8.31 -15.85
CA GLU A 132 -6.97 -9.69 -15.62
C GLU A 132 -6.45 -10.69 -16.67
N ARG A 133 -6.28 -10.20 -17.91
CA ARG A 133 -5.66 -10.94 -19.02
C ARG A 133 -4.33 -10.28 -19.39
N SER A 134 -3.40 -10.24 -18.43
CA SER A 134 -2.07 -9.66 -18.61
C SER A 134 -1.34 -10.30 -19.78
N GLN A 135 -0.89 -9.48 -20.72
CA GLN A 135 -0.03 -9.87 -21.84
C GLN A 135 1.41 -9.43 -21.62
N GLY A 136 1.68 -8.74 -20.51
CA GLY A 136 3.01 -8.29 -20.12
C GLY A 136 3.27 -6.84 -20.50
N VAL A 137 4.27 -6.28 -19.82
CA VAL A 137 4.74 -4.92 -20.08
C VAL A 137 5.66 -4.93 -21.30
N PHE A 138 5.30 -4.15 -22.33
CA PHE A 138 6.09 -4.03 -23.55
C PHE A 138 7.14 -2.92 -23.44
N ALA A 139 6.82 -1.79 -22.82
CA ALA A 139 7.76 -0.72 -22.52
C ALA A 139 7.36 -0.05 -21.21
N ALA A 140 8.33 0.37 -20.42
CA ALA A 140 8.10 1.14 -19.21
C ALA A 140 9.25 2.09 -18.95
N TYR A 141 8.90 3.32 -18.59
CA TYR A 141 9.83 4.36 -18.16
C TYR A 141 9.22 5.09 -16.98
N THR A 142 10.04 5.42 -15.99
CA THR A 142 9.64 6.13 -14.78
C THR A 142 10.77 7.02 -14.31
N ASP A 143 10.42 8.12 -13.66
CA ASP A 143 11.37 8.83 -12.82
C ASP A 143 11.35 8.23 -11.41
N VAL A 144 12.43 8.38 -10.66
CA VAL A 144 12.46 8.12 -9.22
C VAL A 144 12.98 9.34 -8.47
N ILE A 145 12.14 9.89 -7.60
CA ILE A 145 12.41 11.09 -6.80
C ILE A 145 12.78 10.68 -5.37
N PHE A 146 13.81 11.30 -4.81
CA PHE A 146 14.29 11.05 -3.44
C PHE A 146 15.07 12.26 -2.88
N ASP A 147 15.36 12.26 -1.58
CA ASP A 147 16.13 13.34 -0.94
C ASP A 147 17.64 13.19 -1.20
N PRO A 148 18.28 14.10 -1.96
CA PRO A 148 19.71 14.05 -2.27
C PRO A 148 20.63 14.40 -1.09
N ALA A 149 20.08 14.77 0.07
CA ALA A 149 20.83 14.95 1.30
C ALA A 149 21.04 13.63 2.06
N ILE A 150 20.22 12.59 1.80
CA ILE A 150 20.23 11.33 2.55
C ILE A 150 20.79 10.17 1.70
N ALA A 151 20.57 10.15 0.39
CA ALA A 151 21.15 9.14 -0.50
C ALA A 151 21.73 9.74 -1.78
N MET A 152 22.68 9.05 -2.40
CA MET A 152 23.15 9.36 -3.76
C MET A 152 23.35 8.08 -4.57
N PRO A 153 23.05 8.07 -5.88
CA PRO A 153 23.45 6.98 -6.76
C PRO A 153 24.97 6.90 -6.89
N THR A 154 25.50 5.67 -6.93
CA THR A 154 26.94 5.40 -7.06
C THR A 154 27.28 4.61 -8.32
N SER A 155 26.27 4.12 -9.06
CA SER A 155 26.43 3.42 -10.33
C SER A 155 25.45 3.95 -11.38
N ALA A 156 25.73 3.64 -12.64
CA ALA A 156 24.69 3.69 -13.67
C ALA A 156 23.62 2.60 -13.41
N PRO A 157 22.39 2.75 -13.93
CA PRO A 157 21.38 1.71 -13.83
C PRO A 157 21.78 0.41 -14.53
N GLU A 158 21.49 -0.70 -13.89
CA GLU A 158 21.55 -2.05 -14.46
C GLU A 158 20.13 -2.51 -14.76
N TYR A 159 19.85 -2.98 -15.98
CA TYR A 159 18.48 -3.25 -16.42
C TYR A 159 18.18 -4.74 -16.36
N GLY A 160 16.94 -5.08 -15.98
CA GLY A 160 16.49 -6.46 -16.00
C GLY A 160 16.50 -7.07 -17.40
N ASP A 161 16.65 -8.39 -17.46
CA ASP A 161 16.78 -9.13 -18.72
C ASP A 161 15.56 -9.00 -19.63
N THR A 162 14.39 -8.67 -19.07
CA THR A 162 13.18 -8.50 -19.88
C THR A 162 13.19 -7.23 -20.72
N PHE A 163 13.99 -6.21 -20.35
CA PHE A 163 14.05 -4.91 -21.04
C PHE A 163 15.42 -4.70 -21.71
N PRO A 164 15.75 -5.45 -22.79
CA PRO A 164 17.05 -5.37 -23.44
C PRO A 164 17.20 -4.18 -24.40
N ASN A 165 16.11 -3.53 -24.80
CA ASN A 165 16.11 -2.53 -25.87
C ASN A 165 15.84 -1.11 -25.33
N GLN A 166 16.30 -0.09 -26.06
CA GLN A 166 15.99 1.33 -25.82
C GLN A 166 16.08 1.74 -24.34
N ARG A 167 17.12 1.26 -23.65
CA ARG A 167 17.36 1.53 -22.23
C ARG A 167 17.65 3.01 -22.01
N SER A 168 17.01 3.59 -21.01
CA SER A 168 17.23 4.96 -20.56
C SER A 168 17.28 4.98 -19.03
N GLY A 169 18.01 5.96 -18.50
CA GLY A 169 18.16 6.15 -17.06
C GLY A 169 19.35 7.06 -16.76
N ASP A 170 19.08 8.27 -16.29
CA ASP A 170 20.09 9.19 -15.79
C ASP A 170 20.05 9.24 -14.26
N ALA A 171 21.05 8.61 -13.64
CA ALA A 171 21.26 8.62 -12.20
C ALA A 171 22.33 9.65 -11.74
N SER A 172 22.77 10.54 -12.64
CA SER A 172 23.76 11.58 -12.32
C SER A 172 23.15 12.82 -11.68
N ALA A 173 21.85 13.04 -11.87
CA ALA A 173 21.11 14.12 -11.23
C ALA A 173 20.92 13.85 -9.73
N ARG A 174 21.05 14.91 -8.92
CA ARG A 174 20.85 14.80 -7.47
C ARG A 174 19.35 14.72 -7.15
N GLY A 175 18.94 13.65 -6.47
CA GLY A 175 17.58 13.49 -5.95
C GLY A 175 16.56 13.02 -6.99
N LEU A 176 17.06 12.66 -8.18
CA LEU A 176 16.26 12.21 -9.30
C LEU A 176 17.05 11.14 -10.06
N ILE A 177 16.46 9.98 -10.25
CA ILE A 177 16.85 9.06 -11.32
C ILE A 177 15.85 9.32 -12.45
N ASN A 178 16.31 9.94 -13.53
CA ASN A 178 15.44 10.41 -14.60
C ASN A 178 15.29 9.34 -15.67
N GLU A 179 14.07 9.15 -16.17
CA GLU A 179 13.78 8.35 -17.36
C GLU A 179 14.28 6.91 -17.29
N LEU A 180 14.16 6.29 -16.11
CA LEU A 180 14.58 4.92 -15.85
C LEU A 180 13.65 3.93 -16.54
N GLY A 181 14.16 3.19 -17.51
CA GLY A 181 13.33 2.23 -18.22
C GLY A 181 13.93 1.63 -19.47
N GLY A 182 13.08 0.92 -20.20
CA GLY A 182 13.44 0.29 -21.45
C GLY A 182 12.27 -0.40 -22.14
N VAL A 183 12.55 -0.89 -23.33
CA VAL A 183 11.63 -1.67 -24.15
C VAL A 183 11.95 -3.16 -24.01
N GLY A 184 10.88 -3.92 -23.85
CA GLY A 184 10.86 -5.36 -23.72
C GLY A 184 11.37 -6.09 -24.96
N ALA A 185 11.61 -7.39 -24.81
CA ALA A 185 11.72 -8.29 -25.95
C ALA A 185 10.35 -8.50 -26.62
N THR A 186 10.32 -9.05 -27.83
CA THR A 186 9.06 -9.40 -28.51
C THR A 186 8.32 -10.56 -27.85
N SER A 187 9.02 -11.38 -27.06
CA SER A 187 8.43 -12.45 -26.25
C SER A 187 7.68 -11.87 -25.06
N GLN A 188 6.39 -12.16 -24.98
CA GLN A 188 5.54 -11.75 -23.87
C GLN A 188 5.94 -12.47 -22.57
N VAL A 189 6.16 -11.70 -21.51
CA VAL A 189 6.22 -12.21 -20.13
C VAL A 189 4.90 -11.85 -19.46
N THR A 190 4.01 -12.83 -19.38
CA THR A 190 2.60 -12.59 -19.07
C THR A 190 2.24 -12.72 -17.61
N SER A 191 3.19 -13.10 -16.74
CA SER A 191 2.95 -13.29 -15.31
C SER A 191 4.06 -12.71 -14.45
N GLY A 192 3.66 -12.22 -13.27
CA GLY A 192 4.57 -11.74 -12.24
C GLY A 192 5.06 -10.31 -12.43
N GLU A 193 5.85 -9.86 -11.47
CA GLU A 193 6.60 -8.61 -11.55
C GLU A 193 7.88 -8.82 -12.35
N GLN A 194 8.25 -7.81 -13.13
CA GLN A 194 9.45 -7.83 -13.96
C GLN A 194 10.42 -6.78 -13.41
N LEU A 195 11.67 -7.14 -13.21
CA LEU A 195 12.71 -6.17 -12.87
C LEU A 195 12.89 -5.23 -14.06
N LEU A 196 12.62 -3.94 -13.87
CA LEU A 196 12.88 -2.91 -14.85
C LEU A 196 14.37 -2.54 -14.81
N ALA A 197 14.82 -2.11 -13.63
CA ALA A 197 16.22 -1.78 -13.39
C ALA A 197 16.57 -1.77 -11.90
N THR A 198 17.85 -1.85 -11.64
CA THR A 198 18.51 -1.72 -10.35
C THR A 198 19.47 -0.55 -10.41
N VAL A 199 19.49 0.28 -9.36
CA VAL A 199 20.47 1.36 -9.20
C VAL A 199 21.17 1.18 -7.87
N GLN A 200 22.50 1.20 -7.85
CA GLN A 200 23.24 1.20 -6.59
C GLN A 200 23.29 2.61 -6.02
N LEU A 201 22.99 2.74 -4.73
CA LEU A 201 23.05 3.99 -3.99
C LEU A 201 23.88 3.82 -2.72
N ARG A 202 24.34 4.96 -2.20
CA ARG A 202 24.96 5.08 -0.88
C ARG A 202 24.14 5.97 0.04
N ALA A 203 23.97 5.53 1.28
CA ALA A 203 23.40 6.35 2.35
C ALA A 203 24.44 7.37 2.84
N THR A 204 24.12 8.66 2.78
CA THR A 204 25.07 9.77 2.99
C THR A 204 24.83 10.54 4.28
N SER A 205 23.60 10.54 4.79
CA SER A 205 23.22 11.20 6.04
C SER A 205 22.16 10.40 6.78
N ALA A 206 22.11 10.57 8.10
CA ALA A 206 21.05 9.97 8.91
C ALA A 206 19.73 10.72 8.67
N GLY A 207 18.61 10.01 8.77
CA GLY A 207 17.28 10.57 8.54
C GLY A 207 16.29 9.53 8.03
N TYR A 208 15.14 10.02 7.56
CA TYR A 208 14.13 9.20 6.90
C TYR A 208 14.06 9.59 5.43
N ILE A 209 14.19 8.61 4.53
CA ILE A 209 14.17 8.84 3.09
C ILE A 209 13.01 8.07 2.45
N ARG A 210 12.36 8.71 1.47
CA ARG A 210 11.35 8.10 0.60
C ARG A 210 11.85 8.13 -0.83
N PHE A 211 11.77 7.00 -1.50
CA PHE A 211 11.92 6.86 -2.95
C PHE A 211 10.54 6.71 -3.56
N ALA A 212 10.23 7.50 -4.58
CA ALA A 212 8.93 7.52 -5.21
C ALA A 212 9.07 7.47 -6.72
N SER A 213 8.42 6.50 -7.36
CA SER A 213 8.28 6.53 -8.81
C SER A 213 7.31 7.64 -9.24
N SER A 214 7.48 8.16 -10.45
CA SER A 214 6.56 9.09 -11.08
C SER A 214 6.58 8.97 -12.60
N MET A 215 5.60 9.59 -13.25
CA MET A 215 5.51 9.65 -14.70
C MET A 215 6.78 10.23 -15.31
N ALA A 216 7.43 9.47 -16.19
CA ALA A 216 8.47 9.95 -17.10
C ALA A 216 7.97 11.14 -17.93
N ASP A 217 8.83 12.10 -18.26
CA ASP A 217 8.48 13.37 -18.88
C ASP A 217 8.90 13.50 -20.37
N VAL A 218 9.64 12.54 -20.92
CA VAL A 218 10.02 12.49 -22.33
C VAL A 218 8.94 11.82 -23.18
N ARG A 219 8.41 12.56 -24.17
CA ARG A 219 7.40 12.07 -25.11
C ARG A 219 7.79 12.36 -26.57
N PRO A 220 7.44 11.47 -27.53
CA PRO A 220 6.69 10.22 -27.35
C PRO A 220 7.54 9.02 -26.91
N ASP A 221 8.85 9.18 -26.74
CA ASP A 221 9.77 8.04 -26.69
C ASP A 221 9.71 7.24 -25.38
N HIS A 222 9.46 7.88 -24.23
CA HIS A 222 9.49 7.22 -22.93
C HIS A 222 8.08 7.09 -22.33
N VAL A 223 7.30 6.21 -22.97
CA VAL A 223 5.91 5.90 -22.59
C VAL A 223 5.81 4.50 -21.98
N ILE A 224 4.70 4.25 -21.31
CA ILE A 224 4.33 2.91 -20.85
C ILE A 224 3.47 2.26 -21.92
N LEU A 225 3.86 1.08 -22.36
CA LEU A 225 3.15 0.25 -23.33
C LEU A 225 2.96 -1.14 -22.76
N LEU A 226 1.79 -1.71 -23.01
CA LEU A 226 1.48 -3.10 -22.70
C LEU A 226 1.32 -3.89 -23.99
N HIS A 227 1.65 -5.17 -23.96
CA HIS A 227 1.31 -6.02 -25.10
C HIS A 227 -0.21 -6.09 -25.30
N GLY A 228 -0.64 -6.04 -26.56
CA GLY A 228 -2.05 -6.09 -26.94
C GLY A 228 -2.82 -4.77 -26.77
N GLU A 229 -2.12 -3.67 -26.45
CA GLU A 229 -2.65 -2.31 -26.51
C GLU A 229 -1.84 -1.54 -27.57
N ASP A 230 -2.52 -0.81 -28.45
CA ASP A 230 -1.87 -0.01 -29.49
C ASP A 230 -1.48 1.39 -28.99
N ASP A 231 -2.14 1.86 -27.92
CA ASP A 231 -1.94 3.18 -27.34
C ASP A 231 -1.10 3.14 -26.04
N ALA A 232 -0.41 4.23 -25.76
CA ALA A 232 0.28 4.43 -24.50
C ALA A 232 -0.70 4.41 -23.31
N ILE A 233 -0.31 3.75 -22.22
CA ILE A 233 -1.11 3.71 -21.01
C ILE A 233 -1.15 5.11 -20.36
N GLY A 234 -2.37 5.60 -20.15
CA GLY A 234 -2.63 6.87 -19.47
C GLY A 234 -2.21 6.84 -18.00
N ASN A 235 -1.75 7.97 -17.47
CA ASN A 235 -1.21 8.07 -16.11
C ASN A 235 -2.24 7.70 -15.01
N ASP A 236 -3.52 7.91 -15.27
CA ASP A 236 -4.64 7.53 -14.41
C ASP A 236 -4.81 6.01 -14.27
N ARG A 237 -4.21 5.24 -15.18
CA ARG A 237 -4.21 3.77 -15.21
C ARG A 237 -2.91 3.17 -14.66
N VAL A 238 -2.05 3.99 -14.05
CA VAL A 238 -0.73 3.57 -13.53
C VAL A 238 -0.63 3.85 -12.04
N ASN A 239 -0.25 2.84 -11.27
CA ASN A 239 0.14 2.99 -9.87
C ASN A 239 1.66 3.18 -9.78
N TYR A 240 2.08 4.39 -9.38
CA TYR A 240 3.47 4.69 -9.09
C TYR A 240 3.77 4.40 -7.62
N GLY A 241 4.42 3.27 -7.39
CA GLY A 241 4.84 2.85 -6.05
C GLY A 241 5.90 3.75 -5.43
N ALA A 242 6.06 3.58 -4.12
CA ALA A 242 7.09 4.22 -3.34
C ALA A 242 7.52 3.31 -2.19
N ILE A 243 8.73 3.54 -1.69
CA ILE A 243 9.27 2.86 -0.51
C ILE A 243 9.97 3.89 0.38
N SER A 244 9.97 3.67 1.69
CA SER A 244 10.63 4.56 2.64
C SER A 244 11.42 3.76 3.67
N ILE A 245 12.54 4.31 4.13
CA ILE A 245 13.46 3.64 5.04
C ILE A 245 14.13 4.64 5.99
N SER A 246 14.46 4.16 7.19
CA SER A 246 15.24 4.92 8.17
C SER A 246 16.74 4.68 7.97
N VAL A 247 17.52 5.75 7.96
CA VAL A 247 18.98 5.75 7.93
C VAL A 247 19.50 6.22 9.29
N PHE A 248 20.21 5.34 10.00
CA PHE A 248 20.81 5.66 11.29
C PHE A 248 22.22 6.22 11.13
N GLY A 249 22.67 6.97 12.13
CA GLY A 249 24.06 7.41 12.21
C GLY A 249 25.03 6.22 12.23
N LYS A 250 26.30 6.49 11.90
CA LYS A 250 27.36 5.52 12.11
C LYS A 250 27.57 5.35 13.62
N ASP A 251 27.66 4.12 14.11
CA ASP A 251 28.04 3.89 15.51
C ASP A 251 29.43 4.49 15.74
N LEU A 252 29.61 5.20 16.86
CA LEU A 252 30.92 5.69 17.27
C LEU A 252 31.69 4.51 17.87
N ASP A 253 32.76 4.08 17.19
CA ASP A 253 33.76 3.15 17.73
C ASP A 253 34.51 3.76 18.92
#